data_AF-A0A0B4D7X5-F1
#
_entry.id   AF-A0A0B4D7X5-F1
#
_cell.length_a   1.000
_cell.length_b   1.000
_cell.length_c   1.000
_cell.angle_alpha   90.00
_cell.angle_beta   90.00
_cell.angle_gamma   90.00
#
_symmetry.space_group_name_H-M   'P 1'
#
loop_
_entity.id
_entity.type
_entity.pdbx_description
1 polymer ?
#
loop_
_entity_poly.entity_id
_entity_poly.type
_entity_poly.pdbx_seq_one_letter_code
_entity_poly.pdbx_strand_id
1 'polypeptide(L)' 'MALRYKTRKRLSLLILIVGLPLYIIVAVNIVALFDRPSVLVELLVYVGLGVLWAFPLKAVFKGIGQADPDG' A
#
# COMPACT_ATOMS: atom_id res chain seq x y z
N MET A 1 29.32 -5.04 -2.63
CA MET A 1 28.15 -4.24 -3.07
C MET A 1 26.91 -5.07 -3.45
N ALA A 2 27.01 -6.41 -3.59
CA ALA A 2 25.89 -7.33 -3.86
C ALA A 2 24.84 -7.50 -2.73
N LEU A 3 25.15 -7.11 -1.49
CA LEU A 3 24.22 -7.24 -0.35
C LEU A 3 23.09 -6.18 -0.34
N ARG A 4 23.27 -5.06 -1.04
CA ARG A 4 22.33 -3.92 -1.00
C ARG A 4 21.12 -4.11 -1.93
N TYR A 5 21.13 -5.12 -2.79
CA TYR A 5 20.04 -5.40 -3.74
C TYR A 5 18.98 -6.35 -3.16
N LYS A 6 19.41 -7.52 -2.66
CA LYS A 6 18.53 -8.49 -1.98
C LYS A 6 17.80 -7.89 -0.77
N THR A 7 18.46 -7.02 -0.03
CA THR A 7 17.87 -6.31 1.13
C THR A 7 16.76 -5.37 0.69
N ARG A 8 16.95 -4.62 -0.41
CA ARG A 8 15.92 -3.73 -0.96
C ARG A 8 14.70 -4.50 -1.47
N LYS A 9 14.92 -5.64 -2.15
CA LYS A 9 13.83 -6.50 -2.65
C LYS A 9 13.00 -7.10 -1.51
N ARG A 10 13.64 -7.55 -0.42
CA ARG A 10 12.96 -8.07 0.78
C ARG A 10 12.17 -6.98 1.51
N LEU A 11 12.71 -5.77 1.62
CA LEU A 11 12.00 -4.64 2.23
C LEU A 11 10.75 -4.24 1.42
N SER A 12 10.81 -4.23 0.09
CA SER A 12 9.64 -3.97 -0.76
C SER A 12 8.54 -5.00 -0.56
N LEU A 13 8.90 -6.29 -0.49
CA LEU A 13 7.96 -7.38 -0.20
C LEU A 13 7.37 -7.28 1.20
N LEU A 14 8.18 -6.96 2.20
CA LEU A 14 7.75 -6.82 3.58
C LEU A 14 6.77 -5.63 3.72
N ILE A 15 7.05 -4.51 3.05
CA ILE A 15 6.12 -3.36 3.00
C ILE A 15 4.84 -3.70 2.26
N LEU A 16 4.86 -4.52 1.21
CA LEU A 16 3.63 -4.96 0.55
C LEU A 16 2.80 -5.87 1.48
N ILE A 17 3.45 -6.84 2.12
CA ILE A 17 2.80 -7.81 3.01
C ILE A 17 2.29 -7.16 4.29
N VAL A 18 2.95 -6.14 4.82
CA VAL A 18 2.54 -5.44 6.05
C VAL A 18 1.66 -4.24 5.75
N GLY A 19 1.97 -3.48 4.70
CA GLY A 19 1.25 -2.27 4.31
C GLY A 19 -0.15 -2.56 3.77
N LEU A 20 -0.33 -3.67 3.04
CA LEU A 20 -1.66 -4.09 2.57
C LEU A 20 -2.63 -4.41 3.73
N PRO A 21 -2.31 -5.28 4.70
CA PRO A 21 -3.20 -5.53 5.83
C PRO A 21 -3.37 -4.32 6.75
N LEU A 22 -2.32 -3.51 6.99
CA LEU A 22 -2.49 -2.25 7.73
C LEU A 22 -3.48 -1.30 7.05
N TYR A 23 -3.39 -1.17 5.73
CA TYR A 23 -4.33 -0.38 4.94
C TYR A 23 -5.76 -0.91 5.05
N ILE A 24 -5.96 -2.23 4.93
CA ILE A 24 -7.27 -2.86 5.08
C ILE A 24 -7.84 -2.61 6.49
N ILE A 25 -7.02 -2.69 7.54
CA ILE A 25 -7.47 -2.41 8.91
C ILE A 25 -7.95 -0.95 9.03
N VAL A 26 -7.18 0.01 8.52
CA VAL A 26 -7.57 1.43 8.54
C VAL A 26 -8.84 1.67 7.73
N ALA A 27 -8.94 1.07 6.54
CA ALA A 27 -10.12 1.14 5.68
C ALA A 27 -11.38 0.67 6.39
N VAL A 28 -11.33 -0.53 6.95
CA VAL A 28 -12.47 -1.16 7.64
C VAL A 28 -12.82 -0.37 8.90
N ASN A 29 -11.84 0.15 9.65
CA ASN A 29 -12.13 1.01 10.81
C ASN A 29 -12.84 2.31 10.40
N ILE A 30 -12.37 2.98 9.36
CA ILE A 30 -13.01 4.20 8.86
C ILE A 30 -14.44 3.90 8.43
N VAL A 31 -14.66 2.84 7.64
CA VAL A 31 -16.01 2.44 7.21
C VAL A 31 -16.88 2.03 8.39
N ALA A 32 -16.34 1.30 9.38
CA ALA A 32 -17.06 0.84 10.56
C ALA A 32 -17.49 1.98 11.50
N LEU A 33 -16.79 3.13 11.48
CA LEU A 33 -17.23 4.34 12.18
C LEU A 33 -18.52 4.94 11.57
N PHE A 34 -18.82 4.60 10.32
CA PHE A 34 -20.02 5.05 9.62
C PHE A 34 -21.00 3.88 9.47
N ASP A 35 -21.72 3.52 10.54
CA ASP A 35 -22.65 2.37 10.62
C ASP A 35 -23.72 2.31 9.49
N ARG A 36 -24.02 3.47 8.87
CA ARG A 36 -24.74 3.61 7.59
C ARG A 36 -24.24 4.85 6.85
N PRO A 37 -23.16 4.77 6.06
CA PRO A 37 -22.68 5.91 5.32
C PRO A 37 -23.67 6.22 4.20
N SER A 38 -23.95 7.51 3.95
CA SER A 38 -24.62 7.91 2.72
C SER A 38 -23.70 7.65 1.53
N VAL A 39 -24.28 7.42 0.34
CA VAL A 39 -23.54 7.06 -0.89
C VAL A 39 -22.38 8.04 -1.19
N LEU A 40 -22.55 9.33 -0.87
CA LEU A 40 -21.51 10.35 -1.03
C LEU A 40 -20.32 10.16 -0.08
N VAL A 41 -20.57 9.76 1.17
CA VAL A 41 -19.51 9.49 2.16
C VAL A 41 -18.76 8.23 1.74
N GLU A 42 -19.47 7.19 1.31
CA GLU A 42 -18.83 5.97 0.78
C GLU A 42 -17.93 6.29 -0.42
N LEU A 43 -18.38 7.15 -1.34
CA LEU A 43 -17.61 7.56 -2.51
C LEU A 43 -16.37 8.38 -2.11
N LEU A 44 -16.51 9.33 -1.18
CA LEU A 44 -15.37 10.08 -0.63
C LEU A 44 -14.38 9.17 0.11
N VAL A 45 -14.88 8.20 0.86
CA VAL A 45 -14.05 7.22 1.59
C VAL A 45 -13.28 6.37 0.60
N TYR A 46 -13.90 5.81 -0.43
CA TYR A 46 -13.20 5.01 -1.45
C TYR A 46 -12.20 5.82 -2.26
N VAL A 47 -12.54 7.06 -2.66
CA VAL A 47 -11.61 7.96 -3.35
C VAL A 47 -10.43 8.31 -2.43
N GLY A 48 -10.70 8.67 -1.18
CA GLY A 48 -9.69 8.96 -0.17
C GLY A 48 -8.78 7.76 0.06
N LEU A 49 -9.35 6.57 0.23
CA LEU A 49 -8.62 5.31 0.34
C LEU A 49 -7.72 5.08 -0.88
N GLY A 50 -8.27 5.18 -2.08
CA GLY A 50 -7.53 4.98 -3.33
C GLY A 50 -6.36 5.94 -3.47
N VAL A 51 -6.55 7.23 -3.13
CA VAL A 51 -5.48 8.23 -3.12
C VAL A 51 -4.45 7.93 -2.04
N LEU A 52 -4.88 7.54 -0.84
CA LEU A 52 -4.01 7.18 0.27
C LEU A 52 -3.16 5.94 -0.08
N TRP A 53 -3.72 5.00 -0.83
CA TRP A 53 -3.04 3.78 -1.30
C TRP A 53 -2.12 4.01 -2.50
N ALA A 54 -2.37 5.04 -3.30
CA ALA A 54 -1.48 5.41 -4.41
C ALA A 54 -0.08 5.82 -3.93
N PHE A 55 0.03 6.40 -2.72
CA PHE A 55 1.31 6.75 -2.10
C PHE A 55 2.23 5.55 -1.84
N PRO A 56 1.80 4.51 -1.10
CA PRO A 56 2.60 3.31 -0.88
C PRO A 56 2.82 2.53 -2.18
N LEU A 57 1.84 2.44 -3.09
CA LEU A 57 2.05 1.84 -4.41
C LEU A 57 3.22 2.47 -5.15
N LYS A 58 3.31 3.80 -5.18
CA LYS A 58 4.40 4.50 -5.86
C LYS A 58 5.76 4.17 -5.24
N ALA A 59 5.83 4.05 -3.91
CA ALA A 59 7.04 3.63 -3.19
C ALA A 59 7.39 2.15 -3.43
N VAL A 60 6.39 1.28 -3.46
CA VAL A 60 6.53 -0.17 -3.68
C VAL A 60 6.89 -0.50 -5.13
N PHE A 61 6.21 0.09 -6.12
CA PHE A 61 6.51 -0.09 -7.54
C PHE A 61 7.91 0.42 -7.92
N LYS A 62 8.38 1.50 -7.28
CA LYS A 62 9.76 1.97 -7.44
C LYS A 62 10.80 0.92 -7.00
N GLY A 63 10.44 0.01 -6.11
CA GLY A 63 11.28 -1.10 -5.65
C GLY A 63 11.10 -2.43 -6.40
N ILE A 64 9.98 -2.63 -7.12
CA ILE A 64 9.70 -3.86 -7.88
C ILE A 64 10.31 -3.81 -9.30
N GLY A 65 10.27 -2.64 -9.96
CA GLY A 65 10.78 -2.46 -11.33
C GLY A 65 12.30 -2.37 -11.45
N GLN A 66 13.02 -2.53 -10.34
CA GLN A 66 14.47 -2.56 -10.36
C GLN A 66 14.89 -3.96 -10.85
N ALA A 67 15.48 -4.04 -12.04
CA ALA A 67 16.00 -5.28 -12.62
C ALA A 67 17.26 -5.71 -11.87
N ASP A 68 17.38 -7.02 -11.59
CA ASP A 68 18.55 -7.61 -10.94
C ASP A 68 19.83 -7.17 -11.69
N PRO A 69 20.76 -6.43 -11.06
CA PRO A 69 21.99 -6.04 -11.73
C PRO A 69 22.95 -7.22 -11.91
N ASP A 70 22.67 -8.36 -11.29
CA ASP A 70 23.42 -9.62 -11.40
C ASP A 70 22.57 -10.65 -12.16
N GLY A 71 22.46 -10.47 -13.48
CA GLY A 71 22.01 -11.51 -14.42
C GLY A 71 23.17 -12.36 -14.92
#